data_AF-A0A1V4ZXD3-F1
#
_entry.id   AF-A0A1V4ZXD3-F1
#
_cell.length_a   1.000
_cell.length_b   1.000
_cell.length_c   1.000
_cell.angle_alpha   90.00
_cell.angle_beta   90.00
_cell.angle_gamma   90.00
#
_symmetry.space_group_name_H-M   'P 1'
#
loop_
_entity.id
_entity.type
_entity.pdbx_description
1 polymer ?
#
loop_
_entity_poly.entity_id
_entity_poly.type
_entity_poly.pdbx_seq_one_letter_code
_entity_poly.pdbx_strand_id
1 'polypeptide(L)' 'MGSQGEDNDIMQDEVQIRMDARILDILSAVVSFIVLLVFLLVLPAFLEPGIAYLLAIAIFILTMSGAGFYINKAIS' A
#
# COMPACT_ATOMS: atom_id res chain seq x y z
N MET A 1 3.24 44.15 3.56
CA MET A 1 3.27 42.97 4.46
C MET A 1 2.44 41.88 3.81
N GLY A 2 3.03 40.74 3.45
CA GLY A 2 2.29 39.63 2.79
C GLY A 2 3.13 38.41 2.42
N SER A 3 4.45 38.52 2.29
CA SER A 3 5.26 37.44 1.69
C SER A 3 5.67 36.29 2.63
N GLN A 4 5.62 36.44 3.95
CA GLN A 4 6.10 35.39 4.87
C GLN A 4 5.03 34.35 5.27
N GLY A 5 3.74 34.65 5.04
CA GLY A 5 2.64 33.74 5.36
C GLY A 5 2.46 32.67 4.29
N GLU A 6 2.27 33.11 3.04
CA GLU A 6 2.07 32.22 1.89
C GLU A 6 3.23 31.23 1.70
N ASP A 7 4.49 31.66 1.84
CA ASP A 7 5.63 30.77 1.70
C ASP A 7 5.63 29.66 2.77
N ASN A 8 5.19 29.96 4.00
CA ASN A 8 5.13 28.96 5.08
C ASN A 8 3.97 27.97 4.90
N ASP A 9 2.89 28.38 4.22
CA ASP A 9 1.75 27.52 3.93
C ASP A 9 2.08 26.55 2.79
N ILE A 10 2.75 27.03 1.72
CA ILE A 10 3.19 26.18 0.59
C ILE A 10 4.21 25.13 1.04
N MET A 11 5.15 25.52 1.90
CA MET A 11 6.16 24.59 2.45
C MET A 11 5.52 23.53 3.34
N GLN A 12 4.45 23.88 4.07
CA GLN A 12 3.72 22.94 4.90
C GLN A 12 2.87 21.98 4.07
N ASP A 13 2.22 22.43 3.00
CA ASP A 13 1.47 21.56 2.09
C ASP A 13 2.39 20.50 1.44
N GLU A 14 3.59 20.87 0.98
CA GLU A 14 4.51 19.87 0.42
C GLU A 14 5.00 18.85 1.46
N VAL A 15 5.27 19.29 2.69
CA VAL A 15 5.69 18.40 3.79
C VAL A 15 4.53 17.47 4.20
N GLN A 16 3.31 18.00 4.28
CA GLN A 16 2.09 17.25 4.56
C GLN A 16 1.86 16.18 3.49
N ILE A 17 1.86 16.54 2.21
CA ILE A 17 1.68 15.62 1.07
C ILE A 17 2.76 14.53 1.07
N ARG A 18 4.02 14.87 1.37
CA ARG A 18 5.11 13.89 1.48
C ARG A 18 4.93 12.94 2.65
N MET A 19 4.44 13.41 3.79
CA MET A 19 4.14 12.54 4.93
C MET A 19 2.97 11.61 4.60
N ASP A 20 1.90 12.13 4.00
CA ASP A 20 0.72 11.35 3.61
C ASP A 20 1.08 10.26 2.60
N ALA A 21 1.92 10.57 1.60
CA ALA A 21 2.39 9.58 0.63
C ALA A 21 3.18 8.43 1.29
N ARG A 22 4.05 8.73 2.25
CA ARG A 22 4.81 7.71 3.00
C ARG A 22 3.90 6.88 3.89
N ILE A 23 2.92 7.50 4.54
CA ILE A 23 1.96 6.82 5.41
C ILE A 23 1.07 5.88 4.58
N LEU A 24 0.62 6.31 3.40
CA LEU A 24 -0.16 5.49 2.47
C LEU A 24 0.65 4.29 1.95
N ASP A 25 1.94 4.47 1.68
CA ASP A 25 2.83 3.38 1.26
C ASP A 25 2.99 2.31 2.37
N ILE A 26 3.19 2.75 3.62
CA ILE A 26 3.28 1.85 4.78
C ILE A 26 1.96 1.12 5.02
N LEU A 27 0.82 1.84 4.97
CA LEU A 27 -0.51 1.23 5.12
C LEU A 27 -0.77 0.17 4.07
N SER A 28 -0.42 0.44 2.81
CA SER A 28 -0.54 -0.51 1.71
C SER A 28 0.29 -1.78 1.94
N ALA A 29 1.54 -1.63 2.41
CA ALA A 29 2.39 -2.76 2.74
C ALA A 29 1.78 -3.63 3.84
N VAL A 30 1.25 -3.01 4.91
CA VAL A 30 0.59 -3.72 6.02
C VAL A 30 -0.67 -4.44 5.55
N VAL A 31 -1.53 -3.80 4.77
CA VAL A 31 -2.76 -4.41 4.24
C VAL A 31 -2.42 -5.60 3.34
N SER A 32 -1.45 -5.44 2.43
CA SER A 32 -1.02 -6.50 1.52
C SER A 32 -0.41 -7.68 2.27
N PHE A 33 0.33 -7.42 3.35
CA PHE A 33 0.88 -8.46 4.21
C PHE A 33 -0.21 -9.25 4.94
N ILE A 34 -1.24 -8.57 5.46
CA ILE A 34 -2.38 -9.25 6.09
C ILE A 34 -3.11 -10.14 5.07
N VAL A 35 -3.35 -9.64 3.86
CA VAL A 35 -3.98 -10.42 2.78
C VAL A 35 -3.16 -11.67 2.45
N LEU A 36 -1.82 -11.56 2.36
CA LEU A 36 -0.94 -12.71 2.17
C LEU A 36 -1.09 -13.73 3.29
N LEU A 37 -1.07 -13.30 4.56
CA LEU A 37 -1.20 -14.22 5.69
C LEU A 37 -2.54 -14.96 5.69
N VAL A 38 -3.64 -14.27 5.36
CA VAL A 38 -4.95 -14.88 5.22
C VAL A 38 -4.92 -15.93 4.12
N PHE A 39 -4.37 -15.61 2.94
CA PHE A 39 -4.30 -16.55 1.82
C PHE A 39 -3.37 -17.73 2.12
N LEU A 40 -2.22 -17.50 2.76
CA LEU A 40 -1.29 -18.55 3.15
C LEU A 40 -1.93 -19.58 4.10
N LEU A 41 -2.85 -19.13 4.97
CA LEU A 41 -3.50 -19.98 5.96
C LEU A 41 -4.76 -20.66 5.41
N VAL A 42 -5.55 -19.94 4.62
CA VAL A 42 -6.84 -20.39 4.10
C VAL A 42 -6.67 -21.30 2.87
N LEU A 43 -5.80 -20.94 1.93
CA LEU A 43 -5.68 -21.60 0.63
C LEU A 43 -5.18 -23.06 0.70
N PRO A 44 -4.19 -23.45 1.56
CA PRO A 44 -3.82 -24.87 1.72
C PRO A 44 -4.88 -25.71 2.43
N ALA A 45 -5.92 -25.11 3.02
CA ALA A 45 -7.07 -25.88 3.52
C ALA A 45 -7.99 -26.37 2.38
N PHE A 46 -7.88 -25.78 1.17
CA PHE A 46 -8.71 -26.13 0.01
C PHE A 46 -7.92 -26.79 -1.13
N LEU A 47 -6.59 -26.68 -1.15
CA LEU A 47 -5.72 -27.12 -2.25
C LEU A 47 -4.51 -27.91 -1.74
N GLU A 48 -3.92 -28.70 -2.65
CA GLU A 48 -2.72 -29.47 -2.38
C GLU A 48 -1.57 -28.54 -1.93
N PRO A 49 -0.84 -28.87 -0.84
CA PRO A 49 0.03 -27.90 -0.16
C PRO A 49 1.08 -27.24 -1.07
N GLY A 50 1.65 -27.98 -2.03
CA GLY A 50 2.69 -27.47 -2.92
C GLY A 50 2.20 -26.35 -3.84
N ILE A 51 1.02 -26.52 -4.44
CA ILE A 51 0.45 -25.52 -5.37
C ILE A 51 -0.14 -24.34 -4.59
N ALA A 52 -0.69 -24.60 -3.39
CA ALA A 52 -1.31 -23.57 -2.56
C ALA A 52 -0.34 -22.44 -2.19
N TYR A 53 0.90 -22.76 -1.78
CA TYR A 53 1.89 -21.73 -1.45
C TYR A 53 2.32 -20.92 -2.67
N LEU A 54 2.50 -21.58 -3.83
CA LEU A 54 2.85 -20.89 -5.08
C LEU A 54 1.76 -19.90 -5.49
N LEU A 55 0.49 -20.30 -5.40
CA LEU A 55 -0.66 -19.43 -5.66
C LEU A 55 -0.75 -18.27 -4.66
N ALA A 56 -0.53 -18.52 -3.36
CA ALA A 56 -0.54 -17.47 -2.35
C ALA A 56 0.54 -16.40 -2.62
N ILE A 57 1.75 -16.82 -3.02
CA ILE A 57 2.83 -15.90 -3.42
C ILE A 57 2.45 -15.11 -4.68
N ALA A 58 1.91 -15.78 -5.71
CA ALA A 58 1.49 -15.11 -6.94
C ALA A 58 0.40 -14.06 -6.69
N ILE A 59 -0.60 -14.39 -5.85
CA ILE A 59 -1.67 -13.48 -5.45
C ILE A 59 -1.12 -12.31 -4.62
N PHE A 60 -0.15 -12.55 -3.74
CA PHE A 60 0.50 -11.49 -2.99
C PHE A 60 1.26 -10.51 -3.88
N ILE A 61 1.99 -11.01 -4.88
CA ILE A 61 2.69 -10.16 -5.85
C ILE A 61 1.67 -9.33 -6.66
N LEU A 62 0.58 -9.94 -7.12
CA LEU A 62 -0.50 -9.22 -7.81
C LEU A 62 -1.17 -8.18 -6.90
N THR A 63 -1.33 -8.49 -5.62
CA THR A 63 -1.89 -7.58 -4.62
C THR A 63 -0.97 -6.40 -4.39
N MET A 64 0.34 -6.62 -4.21
CA MET A 64 1.34 -5.54 -4.08
C MET A 64 1.42 -4.67 -5.34
N SER A 65 1.36 -5.29 -6.52
CA SER A 65 1.32 -4.59 -7.81
C SER A 65 0.07 -3.72 -7.94
N GLY A 66 -1.10 -4.25 -7.55
CA GLY A 66 -2.37 -3.52 -7.56
C GLY A 66 -2.46 -2.44 -6.49
N ALA A 67 -1.91 -2.67 -5.29
CA ALA A 67 -1.97 -1.71 -4.19
C ALA A 67 -1.23 -0.41 -4.52
N GLY A 68 -0.08 -0.49 -5.19
CA GLY A 68 0.61 0.68 -5.74
C GLY A 68 -0.23 1.48 -6.75
N PHE A 69 -1.06 0.80 -7.55
CA PHE A 69 -1.97 1.45 -8.51
C PHE A 69 -3.16 2.12 -7.80
N TYR A 70 -3.76 1.47 -6.80
CA TYR A 70 -4.87 2.05 -6.02
C TYR A 70 -4.44 3.27 -5.21
N ILE A 71 -3.22 3.27 -4.66
CA ILE A 71 -2.64 4.45 -3.99
C ILE A 71 -2.46 5.60 -4.97
N ASN A 72 -1.88 5.35 -6.15
CA ASN A 72 -1.72 6.38 -7.19
C ASN A 72 -3.05 6.99 -7.63
N LYS A 73 -4.13 6.19 -7.66
CA LYS A 73 -5.47 6.66 -8.02
C LYS A 73 -6.21 7.37 -6.88
N ALA A 74 -5.87 7.09 -5.62
CA ALA A 74 -6.43 7.80 -4.47
C ALA A 74 -5.76 9.16 -4.21
N ILE A 75 -4.53 9.33 -4.69
CA ILE A 75 -3.75 10.57 -4.58
C ILE A 75 -3.98 11.50 -5.79
N SER A 76 -4.41 10.97 -6.95
CA SER A 76 -4.64 11.73 -8.20
C SER A 76 -6.06 12.25 -8.37
#